data_AF-A0A496V9Q8-F1
#
_entry.id   AF-A0A496V9Q8-F1
#
_cell.length_a   1.000
_cell.length_b   1.000
_cell.length_c   1.000
_cell.angle_alpha   90.00
_cell.angle_beta   90.00
_cell.angle_gamma   90.00
#
_symmetry.space_group_name_H-M   'P 1'
#
loop_
_entity.id
_entity.type
_entity.pdbx_description
1 polymer ?
#
loop_
_entity_poly.entity_id
_entity_poly.type
_entity_poly.pdbx_seq_one_letter_code
_entity_poly.pdbx_strand_id
1 'polypeptide(L)'
;MPTKNHGFTLIELMIVVAIIGILAAVAIPAYTDYLKRAKVSEAFILASSLITTIVDYYSYHGKLPQSNEAADLPKPENLGGQYVKSMQIENGAIHVTFQEWQRDIGSKLTLRPAIVITYPPTNALTWVCGYAKAVKGMTLIGDNKTDIAPKYLPLNCR
;
A
#
# COMPACT_ATOMS: atom_id res chain seq x y z
N MET A 1 25.18 15.56 -58.18
CA MET A 1 26.30 15.61 -57.20
C MET A 1 25.99 14.61 -56.11
N PRO A 2 26.83 13.60 -55.83
CA PRO A 2 26.56 12.67 -54.76
C PRO A 2 26.80 13.39 -53.43
N THR A 3 25.79 13.45 -52.57
CA THR A 3 25.90 13.97 -51.21
C THR A 3 26.77 13.01 -50.39
N LYS A 4 27.88 13.52 -49.85
CA LYS A 4 28.74 12.76 -48.92
C LYS A 4 27.91 12.48 -47.66
N ASN A 5 27.43 11.26 -47.50
CA ASN A 5 26.80 10.82 -46.26
C ASN A 5 27.91 10.65 -45.21
N HIS A 6 28.03 11.60 -44.29
CA HIS A 6 28.88 11.46 -43.11
C HIS A 6 28.25 10.40 -42.19
N GLY A 7 28.88 9.23 -42.09
CA GLY A 7 28.47 8.18 -41.16
C GLY A 7 28.93 8.48 -39.73
N PHE A 8 28.18 7.99 -38.75
CA PHE A 8 28.57 8.00 -37.34
C PHE A 8 29.83 7.17 -37.10
N THR A 9 30.74 7.63 -36.24
CA THR A 9 31.93 6.86 -35.87
C THR A 9 31.62 5.85 -34.77
N LEU A 10 32.35 4.72 -34.76
CA LEU A 10 32.25 3.74 -33.67
C LEU A 10 32.59 4.34 -32.31
N ILE A 11 33.52 5.30 -32.27
CA ILE A 11 33.93 5.95 -31.02
C ILE A 11 32.83 6.87 -30.46
N GLU A 12 32.13 7.60 -31.33
CA GLU A 12 30.97 8.40 -30.90
C GLU A 12 29.87 7.52 -30.32
N LEU A 13 29.59 6.37 -30.96
CA LEU A 13 28.60 5.42 -30.45
C LEU A 13 29.01 4.85 -29.08
N MET A 14 30.29 4.49 -28.90
CA MET A 14 30.80 3.95 -27.63
C MET A 14 30.71 4.98 -26.49
N ILE A 15 31.00 6.25 -26.75
CA ILE A 15 30.88 7.31 -25.75
C ILE A 15 29.40 7.50 -25.35
N VAL A 16 28.49 7.50 -26.32
CA VAL A 16 27.05 7.63 -26.05
C VAL A 16 26.54 6.47 -25.20
N VAL A 17 26.91 5.23 -25.53
CA VAL A 17 26.53 4.04 -24.75
C VAL A 17 27.11 4.10 -23.34
N ALA A 18 28.35 4.58 -23.18
CA ALA A 18 28.96 4.75 -21.85
C ALA A 18 28.19 5.76 -20.98
N ILE A 19 27.81 6.91 -21.55
CA ILE A 19 27.02 7.93 -20.83
C ILE A 19 25.65 7.39 -20.45
N ILE A 20 24.94 6.73 -21.39
CA ILE A 20 23.62 6.11 -21.12
C ILE A 20 23.74 5.03 -20.04
N GLY A 21 24.81 4.23 -20.06
CA GLY A 21 25.07 3.21 -19.05
C GLY A 21 25.20 3.78 -17.64
N ILE A 22 25.93 4.88 -17.47
CA ILE A 22 26.08 5.57 -16.17
C ILE A 22 24.73 6.12 -15.70
N LEU A 23 23.99 6.80 -16.57
CA LEU A 23 22.67 7.36 -16.23
C LEU A 23 21.68 6.26 -15.85
N ALA A 24 21.65 5.16 -16.60
CA ALA A 24 20.75 4.03 -16.34
C ALA A 24 21.05 3.35 -15.00
N ALA A 25 22.32 3.20 -14.62
CA ALA A 25 22.71 2.58 -13.36
C ALA A 25 22.14 3.32 -12.13
N VAL A 26 22.01 4.65 -12.21
CA VAL A 26 21.42 5.47 -11.13
C VAL A 26 19.90 5.58 -11.27
N ALA A 27 19.40 5.72 -12.49
CA ALA A 27 17.98 5.96 -12.75
C ALA A 27 17.10 4.72 -12.51
N ILE A 28 17.57 3.52 -12.88
CA ILE A 28 16.77 2.29 -12.81
C ILE A 28 16.37 1.98 -11.35
N PRO A 29 17.29 1.92 -10.35
CA PRO A 29 16.92 1.65 -8.98
C PRO A 29 15.89 2.65 -8.43
N ALA A 30 16.10 3.94 -8.68
CA ALA A 30 15.18 4.99 -8.26
C ALA A 30 13.79 4.84 -8.88
N TYR A 31 13.72 4.51 -10.18
CA TYR A 31 12.45 4.27 -10.87
C TYR A 31 11.74 3.02 -10.33
N THR A 32 12.47 1.94 -10.05
CA THR A 32 11.87 0.74 -9.43
C THR A 32 11.30 1.04 -8.04
N ASP A 33 11.98 1.85 -7.23
CA ASP A 33 11.49 2.25 -5.91
C ASP A 33 10.23 3.13 -6.00
N TYR A 34 10.14 4.00 -7.02
CA TYR A 34 8.94 4.76 -7.32
C TYR A 34 7.76 3.85 -7.70
N LEU A 35 7.97 2.88 -8.59
CA LEU A 35 6.93 1.93 -8.97
C LEU A 35 6.46 1.10 -7.78
N LYS A 36 7.36 0.68 -6.89
CA LYS A 36 6.99 -0.04 -5.65
C LYS A 36 6.08 0.81 -4.76
N ARG A 37 6.41 2.09 -4.55
CA ARG A 37 5.56 3.04 -3.79
C ARG A 37 4.18 3.21 -4.44
N ALA A 38 4.14 3.36 -5.76
CA ALA A 38 2.89 3.53 -6.51
C ALA A 38 1.95 2.34 -6.30
N LYS A 39 2.47 1.11 -6.43
CA LYS A 39 1.72 -0.12 -6.21
C LYS A 39 1.23 -0.29 -4.76
N VAL A 40 2.04 0.10 -3.77
CA VAL A 40 1.62 0.12 -2.36
C VAL A 40 0.50 1.13 -2.13
N SER A 41 0.58 2.31 -2.77
CA SER A 41 -0.46 3.34 -2.68
C SER A 41 -1.77 2.87 -3.31
N GLU A 42 -1.73 2.17 -4.44
CA GLU A 42 -2.93 1.61 -5.08
C GLU A 42 -3.59 0.55 -4.19
N ALA A 43 -2.80 -0.34 -3.60
CA ALA A 43 -3.31 -1.32 -2.64
C ALA A 43 -3.95 -0.65 -1.42
N PHE A 44 -3.37 0.45 -0.92
CA PHE A 44 -3.96 1.24 0.16
C PHE A 44 -5.32 1.82 -0.24
N ILE A 45 -5.46 2.35 -1.46
CA ILE A 45 -6.74 2.88 -1.97
C ILE A 45 -7.77 1.77 -2.08
N LEU A 46 -7.40 0.62 -2.65
CA LEU A 46 -8.28 -0.54 -2.74
C LEU A 46 -8.75 -0.99 -1.36
N ALA A 47 -7.84 -1.12 -0.38
CA ALA A 47 -8.19 -1.49 0.98
C ALA A 47 -9.05 -0.46 1.71
N SER A 48 -8.86 0.82 1.40
CA SER A 48 -9.67 1.91 1.96
C SER A 48 -11.14 1.81 1.54
N SER A 49 -11.47 1.09 0.46
CA SER A 49 -12.88 0.85 0.10
C SER A 49 -13.62 -0.04 1.11
N LEU A 50 -12.93 -0.93 1.83
CA LEU A 50 -13.55 -1.80 2.85
C LEU A 50 -13.82 -1.07 4.17
N ILE A 51 -13.22 0.12 4.37
CA ILE A 51 -13.42 0.93 5.56
C ILE A 51 -14.89 1.28 5.74
N THR A 52 -15.59 1.66 4.66
CA THR A 52 -17.01 2.05 4.74
C THR A 52 -17.87 0.90 5.19
N THR A 53 -17.65 -0.32 4.67
CA THR A 53 -18.36 -1.53 5.10
C THR A 53 -18.17 -1.81 6.59
N ILE A 54 -16.96 -1.63 7.11
CA ILE A 54 -16.66 -1.85 8.54
C ILE A 54 -17.31 -0.77 9.40
N VAL A 55 -17.33 0.48 8.94
CA VAL A 55 -17.98 1.60 9.62
C VAL A 55 -19.50 1.40 9.67
N ASP A 56 -20.10 0.94 8.57
CA ASP A 56 -21.53 0.62 8.50
C ASP A 56 -21.86 -0.53 9.46
N TYR A 57 -21.08 -1.61 9.42
CA TYR A 57 -21.24 -2.75 10.33
C TYR A 57 -21.18 -2.33 11.80
N TYR A 58 -20.19 -1.50 12.15
CA TYR A 58 -20.05 -0.97 13.51
C TYR A 58 -21.25 -0.10 13.91
N SER A 59 -21.79 0.68 12.98
CA SER A 59 -22.94 1.56 13.24
C SER A 59 -24.22 0.76 13.53
N TYR A 60 -24.44 -0.38 12.86
CA TYR A 60 -25.61 -1.22 13.09
C TYR A 60 -25.46 -2.15 14.30
N HIS A 61 -24.28 -2.72 14.52
CA HIS A 61 -24.08 -3.76 15.53
C HIS A 61 -23.42 -3.28 16.82
N GLY A 62 -22.85 -2.07 16.83
CA GLY A 62 -22.07 -1.53 17.96
C GLY A 62 -20.75 -2.26 18.24
N LYS A 63 -20.35 -3.19 17.37
CA LYS A 63 -19.12 -3.99 17.49
C LYS A 63 -18.43 -4.11 16.14
N LEU A 64 -17.11 -4.21 16.15
CA LEU A 64 -16.33 -4.41 14.92
C LEU A 64 -16.47 -5.85 14.40
N PRO A 65 -16.46 -6.05 13.07
CA PRO A 65 -16.56 -7.38 12.49
C PRO A 65 -15.33 -8.22 12.84
N GLN A 66 -15.56 -9.48 13.20
CA GLN A 66 -14.50 -10.39 13.60
C GLN A 66 -13.76 -10.98 12.38
N SER A 67 -14.46 -11.16 11.26
CA SER A 67 -13.93 -11.69 10.00
C SER A 67 -14.64 -11.06 8.79
N ASN A 68 -14.22 -11.42 7.58
CA ASN A 68 -14.87 -11.03 6.33
C ASN A 68 -16.33 -11.51 6.28
N GLU A 69 -16.56 -12.77 6.65
CA GLU A 69 -17.89 -13.39 6.63
C GLU A 69 -18.84 -12.69 7.61
N ALA A 70 -18.31 -12.28 8.77
CA ALA A 70 -19.10 -11.52 9.75
C ALA A 70 -19.58 -10.16 9.21
N ALA A 71 -18.88 -9.59 8.22
CA ALA A 71 -19.23 -8.35 7.55
C ALA A 71 -19.94 -8.56 6.19
N ASP A 72 -20.43 -9.78 5.92
CA ASP A 72 -21.05 -10.17 4.64
C ASP A 72 -20.14 -9.93 3.42
N LEU A 73 -18.83 -9.97 3.62
CA LEU A 73 -17.85 -9.79 2.55
C LEU A 73 -17.45 -11.14 1.94
N PRO A 74 -17.10 -11.16 0.64
CA PRO A 74 -16.47 -12.31 0.01
C PRO A 74 -15.22 -12.78 0.76
N LYS A 75 -14.83 -14.03 0.45
CA LYS A 75 -13.56 -14.61 0.91
C LYS A 75 -12.38 -13.66 0.62
N PRO A 76 -11.37 -13.59 1.50
CA PRO A 76 -10.25 -12.65 1.39
C PRO A 76 -9.56 -12.63 0.03
N GLU A 77 -9.45 -13.78 -0.65
CA GLU A 77 -8.78 -13.91 -1.94
C GLU A 77 -9.57 -13.27 -3.09
N ASN A 78 -10.89 -13.17 -2.95
CA ASN A 78 -11.79 -12.56 -3.94
C ASN A 78 -11.86 -11.03 -3.80
N LEU A 79 -11.27 -10.49 -2.74
CA LEU A 79 -11.11 -9.05 -2.52
C LEU A 79 -9.76 -8.55 -3.06
N GLY A 80 -8.98 -9.38 -3.75
CA GLY A 80 -7.72 -9.00 -4.37
C GLY A 80 -7.87 -8.05 -5.56
N GLY A 81 -6.72 -7.59 -6.08
CA GLY A 81 -6.62 -6.73 -7.25
C GLY A 81 -5.30 -6.96 -7.98
N GLN A 82 -4.89 -6.04 -8.85
CA GLN A 82 -3.68 -6.20 -9.66
C GLN A 82 -2.41 -6.40 -8.81
N TYR A 83 -2.32 -5.73 -7.65
CA TYR A 83 -1.16 -5.80 -6.75
C TYR A 83 -1.45 -6.44 -5.40
N VAL A 84 -2.73 -6.69 -5.10
CA VAL A 84 -3.22 -7.26 -3.84
C VAL A 84 -3.63 -8.71 -4.06
N LYS A 85 -3.09 -9.62 -3.26
CA LYS A 85 -3.43 -11.05 -3.27
C LYS A 85 -4.70 -11.33 -2.46
N SER A 86 -4.81 -10.73 -1.27
CA SER A 86 -5.99 -10.90 -0.43
C SER A 86 -6.17 -9.74 0.55
N MET A 87 -7.40 -9.55 1.03
CA MET A 87 -7.74 -8.61 2.10
C MET A 87 -8.53 -9.34 3.19
N GLN A 88 -7.87 -9.57 4.32
CA GLN A 88 -8.46 -10.24 5.49
C GLN A 88 -8.89 -9.21 6.52
N ILE A 89 -10.10 -9.34 7.05
CA ILE A 89 -10.56 -8.61 8.23
C ILE A 89 -10.34 -9.48 9.46
N GLU A 90 -9.78 -8.90 10.51
CA GLU A 90 -9.60 -9.54 11.81
C GLU A 90 -9.82 -8.49 12.89
N ASN A 91 -10.87 -8.67 13.71
CA ASN A 91 -11.24 -7.70 14.76
C ASN A 91 -11.40 -6.25 14.24
N GLY A 92 -11.93 -6.08 13.02
CA GLY A 92 -12.07 -4.79 12.34
C GLY A 92 -10.79 -4.26 11.69
N ALA A 93 -9.61 -4.84 11.95
CA ALA A 93 -8.39 -4.49 11.25
C ALA A 93 -8.37 -5.16 9.86
N ILE A 94 -8.00 -4.40 8.84
CA ILE A 94 -7.86 -4.87 7.46
C ILE A 94 -6.38 -5.21 7.22
N HIS A 95 -6.09 -6.49 6.98
CA HIS A 95 -4.79 -7.01 6.59
C HIS A 95 -4.75 -7.24 5.08
N VAL A 96 -4.05 -6.36 4.39
CA VAL A 96 -3.78 -6.46 2.94
C VAL A 96 -2.54 -7.31 2.76
N THR A 97 -2.65 -8.40 2.01
CA THR A 97 -1.51 -9.19 1.56
C THR A 97 -1.28 -8.93 0.08
N PHE A 98 -0.05 -8.57 -0.27
CA PHE A 98 0.33 -8.24 -1.63
C PHE A 98 0.66 -9.49 -2.46
N GLN A 99 0.62 -9.36 -3.78
CA GLN A 99 1.14 -10.38 -4.70
C GLN A 99 2.68 -10.51 -4.60
N GLU A 100 3.27 -11.44 -5.34
CA GLU A 100 4.70 -11.78 -5.21
C GLU A 100 5.64 -10.89 -6.06
N TRP A 101 5.30 -9.63 -6.34
CA TRP A 101 6.14 -8.73 -7.14
C TRP A 101 7.21 -7.99 -6.31
N GLN A 102 7.22 -8.14 -4.99
CA GLN A 102 7.99 -7.31 -4.05
C GLN A 102 8.37 -8.02 -2.74
N ARG A 103 8.85 -9.27 -2.83
CA ARG A 103 9.31 -10.00 -1.64
C ARG A 103 10.45 -9.28 -0.90
N ASP A 104 11.18 -8.39 -1.55
CA ASP A 104 12.30 -7.63 -1.00
C ASP A 104 11.89 -6.48 -0.07
N ILE A 105 10.62 -6.04 -0.10
CA ILE A 105 10.17 -4.87 0.67
C ILE A 105 9.17 -5.17 1.76
N GLY A 106 8.71 -6.42 1.89
CA GLY A 106 7.58 -6.83 2.72
C GLY A 106 6.33 -7.18 1.90
N SER A 107 5.38 -7.86 2.54
CA SER A 107 4.24 -8.52 1.90
C SER A 107 2.87 -8.10 2.44
N LYS A 108 2.83 -7.28 3.49
CA LYS A 108 1.62 -6.95 4.25
C LYS A 108 1.53 -5.47 4.62
N LEU A 109 0.33 -4.94 4.49
CA LEU A 109 -0.09 -3.63 5.00
C LEU A 109 -1.34 -3.81 5.85
N THR A 110 -1.38 -3.19 7.03
CA THR A 110 -2.55 -3.23 7.90
C THR A 110 -3.17 -1.85 8.05
N LEU A 111 -4.49 -1.77 7.94
CA LEU A 111 -5.29 -0.60 8.30
C LEU A 111 -6.10 -0.97 9.55
N ARG A 112 -5.96 -0.19 10.62
CA ARG A 112 -6.62 -0.48 11.89
C ARG A 112 -7.63 0.60 12.24
N PRO A 113 -8.82 0.23 12.72
CA PRO A 113 -9.74 1.19 13.30
C PRO A 113 -9.19 1.68 14.63
N ALA A 114 -9.37 2.97 14.89
CA ALA A 114 -9.15 3.57 16.19
C ALA A 114 -10.47 4.21 16.65
N ILE A 115 -10.91 3.80 17.83
CA ILE A 115 -12.14 4.31 18.46
C ILE A 115 -11.79 5.48 19.37
N VAL A 116 -12.61 6.53 19.34
CA VAL A 116 -12.50 7.65 20.26
C VAL A 116 -13.09 7.25 21.61
N ILE A 117 -12.27 7.25 22.66
CA ILE A 117 -12.73 7.02 24.03
C ILE A 117 -12.90 8.37 24.71
N THR A 118 -13.98 9.08 24.35
CA THR A 118 -14.40 10.32 25.01
C THR A 118 -15.71 10.12 25.77
N TYR A 119 -16.01 11.05 26.68
CA TYR A 119 -17.30 11.12 27.34
C TYR A 119 -18.02 12.41 26.90
N PRO A 120 -19.24 12.34 26.34
CA PRO A 120 -20.02 11.13 26.08
C PRO A 120 -19.39 10.22 25.01
N PRO A 121 -19.69 8.90 25.03
CA PRO A 121 -19.16 7.96 24.05
C PRO A 121 -19.64 8.35 22.65
N THR A 122 -18.69 8.45 21.71
CA THR A 122 -18.97 8.74 20.31
C THR A 122 -18.79 7.48 19.48
N ASN A 123 -19.63 7.26 18.47
CA ASN A 123 -19.42 6.19 17.47
C ASN A 123 -18.36 6.56 16.41
N ALA A 124 -17.48 7.51 16.72
CA ALA A 124 -16.47 7.99 15.80
C ALA A 124 -15.35 6.94 15.66
N LEU A 125 -15.26 6.37 14.46
CA LEU A 125 -14.16 5.53 14.00
C LEU A 125 -13.20 6.36 13.14
N THR A 126 -11.93 6.34 13.50
CA THR A 126 -10.85 6.78 12.60
C THR A 126 -10.02 5.58 12.18
N TRP A 127 -9.13 5.78 11.21
CA TRP A 127 -8.30 4.72 10.65
C TRP A 127 -6.84 5.08 10.70
N VAL A 128 -6.03 4.13 11.14
CA VAL A 128 -4.59 4.25 11.25
C VAL A 128 -3.96 3.20 10.38
N CYS A 129 -3.17 3.66 9.41
CA CYS A 129 -2.49 2.83 8.46
C CYS A 129 -1.08 2.49 8.92
N GLY A 130 -0.66 1.25 8.76
CA GLY A 130 0.74 0.84 8.92
C GLY A 130 1.31 1.20 10.29
N TYR A 131 2.41 1.95 10.26
CA TYR A 131 3.15 2.38 11.45
C TYR A 131 2.71 3.75 11.99
N ALA A 132 1.71 4.38 11.36
CA ALA A 132 1.19 5.65 11.83
C ALA A 132 0.67 5.50 13.28
N LYS A 133 0.81 6.57 14.05
CA LYS A 133 0.35 6.61 15.44
C LYS A 133 -1.10 7.09 15.48
N ALA A 134 -1.89 6.50 16.36
CA ALA A 134 -3.21 7.05 16.67
C ALA A 134 -3.08 8.42 17.34
N VAL A 135 -4.06 9.28 17.05
CA VAL A 135 -4.18 10.59 17.70
C VAL A 135 -4.48 10.37 19.19
N LYS A 136 -3.96 11.26 20.04
CA LYS A 136 -4.17 11.21 21.49
C LYS A 136 -5.69 11.19 21.80
N GLY A 137 -6.11 10.26 22.66
CA GLY A 137 -7.52 10.06 23.02
C GLY A 137 -8.25 8.98 22.21
N MET A 138 -7.55 8.33 21.27
CA MET A 138 -8.05 7.17 20.54
C MET A 138 -7.34 5.88 20.96
N THR A 139 -8.08 4.77 20.91
CA THR A 139 -7.53 3.43 21.14
C THR A 139 -7.55 2.65 19.84
N LEU A 140 -6.40 2.11 19.45
CA LEU A 140 -6.26 1.25 18.28
C LEU A 140 -6.79 -0.14 18.58
N ILE A 141 -7.56 -0.68 17.64
CA ILE A 141 -8.09 -2.04 17.71
C ILE A 141 -7.39 -2.92 16.68
N GLY A 142 -7.07 -4.14 17.08
CA GLY A 142 -6.40 -5.14 16.25
C GLY A 142 -4.88 -4.98 16.18
N ASP A 143 -4.25 -6.06 15.72
CA ASP A 143 -2.79 -6.15 15.62
C ASP A 143 -2.28 -5.45 14.37
N ASN A 144 -1.10 -4.85 14.45
CA ASN A 144 -0.41 -4.38 13.25
C ASN A 144 0.42 -5.52 12.66
N LYS A 145 0.04 -5.99 11.47
CA LYS A 145 0.79 -7.02 10.72
C LYS A 145 1.55 -6.43 9.53
N THR A 146 1.73 -5.10 9.49
CA THR A 146 2.50 -4.42 8.45
C THR A 146 3.97 -4.80 8.57
N ASP A 147 4.54 -5.31 7.48
CA ASP A 147 5.96 -5.65 7.35
C ASP A 147 6.64 -4.84 6.24
N ILE A 148 5.87 -4.08 5.45
CA ILE A 148 6.42 -3.27 4.38
C ILE A 148 7.36 -2.23 4.95
N ALA A 149 8.54 -2.08 4.35
CA ALA A 149 9.51 -1.11 4.80
C ALA A 149 8.92 0.32 4.70
N PRO A 150 9.05 1.16 5.75
CA PRO A 150 8.42 2.49 5.80
C PRO A 150 8.71 3.38 4.59
N LYS A 151 9.89 3.23 3.96
CA LYS A 151 10.26 4.00 2.76
C LYS A 151 9.33 3.79 1.56
N TYR A 152 8.57 2.69 1.53
CA TYR A 152 7.63 2.38 0.44
C TYR A 152 6.18 2.69 0.78
N LEU A 153 5.89 2.96 2.05
CA LEU A 153 4.55 3.31 2.50
C LEU A 153 4.21 4.76 2.11
N PRO A 154 2.92 5.08 1.86
CA PRO A 154 2.41 6.45 1.84
C PRO A 154 2.72 7.21 3.14
N LEU A 155 2.76 8.54 3.11
CA LEU A 155 3.10 9.36 4.29
C LEU A 155 2.15 9.13 5.46
N ASN A 156 0.86 8.91 5.20
CA ASN A 156 -0.17 8.62 6.19
C ASN A 156 -0.08 7.22 6.81
N CYS A 157 0.85 6.37 6.34
CA CYS A 157 1.06 5.00 6.81
C CYS A 157 2.41 4.82 7.54
N ARG A 158 3.19 5.90 7.71
CA ARG A 158 4.52 5.90 8.33
C ARG A 158 4.49 6.37 9.77
#